data_AF-A0A552DSP3-F1
#
_entry.id   AF-A0A552DSP3-F1
#
_cell.length_a   1.000
_cell.length_b   1.000
_cell.length_c   1.000
_cell.angle_alpha   90.00
_cell.angle_beta   90.00
_cell.angle_gamma   90.00
#
_symmetry.space_group_name_H-M   'P 1'
#
loop_
_entity.id
_entity.type
_entity.pdbx_description
1 polymer ?
#
loop_
_entity_poly.entity_id
_entity_poly.type
_entity_poly.pdbx_seq_one_letter_code
_entity_poly.pdbx_strand_id
1 'polypeptide(L)'
;MMNNGFISPLKFLSLSFCLACLPSNTQAVNIYPPIITSNQQQQNKQTESPEVGLEIIGSPSLNRLVIPMYRYTGECPGFSKGIVKASFTSTAFPPSRDRRVIVRNVSRGVASDPFPFTDRDYSRGRGSEITEITIGPGHDRLYLIVRQGENDFDYKIKEKNTIVDEGTFTAYVETTTIVEERNKEPRTKYVCPGNRLICESKEMYEVTVYECPSYPNVRR
;
A
#
# COMPACT_ATOMS: atom_id res chain seq x y z
N MET A 1 12.80 36.22 55.00
CA MET A 1 12.70 34.93 54.30
C MET A 1 12.33 35.23 52.84
N MET A 2 13.17 35.64 51.89
CA MET A 2 14.52 35.25 51.42
C MET A 2 14.64 33.83 50.84
N ASN A 3 14.46 33.70 49.51
CA ASN A 3 15.45 33.26 48.50
C ASN A 3 14.72 33.08 47.15
N ASN A 4 14.96 33.83 46.06
CA ASN A 4 16.17 34.03 45.21
C ASN A 4 16.70 32.75 44.54
N GLY A 5 16.75 32.76 43.20
CA GLY A 5 17.37 31.71 42.41
C GLY A 5 17.30 31.90 40.88
N PHE A 6 17.67 33.08 40.38
CA PHE A 6 17.98 33.33 38.97
C PHE A 6 19.49 33.11 38.77
N ILE A 7 19.92 32.19 37.89
CA ILE A 7 21.32 32.09 37.45
C ILE A 7 21.38 31.65 35.98
N SER A 8 21.70 32.59 35.09
CA SER A 8 22.59 32.38 33.94
C SER A 8 24.05 32.43 34.44
N PRO A 9 25.06 31.81 33.80
CA PRO A 9 25.84 32.44 32.71
C PRO A 9 26.39 31.35 31.73
N LEU A 10 27.24 31.52 30.71
CA LEU A 10 28.46 32.32 30.47
C LEU A 10 28.71 32.43 28.96
N LYS A 11 29.35 33.53 28.56
CA LYS A 11 30.03 33.72 27.28
C LYS A 11 31.46 34.18 27.54
N PHE A 12 32.40 33.58 26.81
CA PHE A 12 33.76 34.02 26.41
C PHE A 12 34.80 34.44 27.47
N LEU A 13 36.02 33.90 27.38
CA LEU A 13 37.19 34.55 26.75
C LEU A 13 38.53 33.76 26.93
N SER A 14 39.36 33.83 25.88
CA SER A 14 40.83 34.04 25.90
C SER A 14 41.73 32.88 26.39
N LEU A 15 42.44 32.12 25.53
CA LEU A 15 43.67 32.41 24.76
C LEU A 15 44.96 32.69 25.58
N SER A 16 45.98 31.87 25.27
CA SER A 16 47.43 32.14 25.19
C SER A 16 48.45 31.67 26.27
N PHE A 17 49.26 30.70 25.81
CA PHE A 17 50.74 30.68 25.65
C PHE A 17 51.71 30.63 26.86
N CYS A 18 52.46 29.50 26.89
CA CYS A 18 53.94 29.34 27.00
C CYS A 18 54.66 29.73 28.31
N LEU A 19 55.84 29.23 28.71
CA LEU A 19 56.88 28.32 28.18
C LEU A 19 57.80 27.90 29.36
N ALA A 20 58.74 26.97 29.09
CA ALA A 20 59.98 26.58 29.83
C ALA A 20 59.89 25.29 30.67
N CYS A 21 60.84 24.35 30.68
CA CYS A 21 62.14 24.17 30.01
C CYS A 21 62.55 22.66 30.01
N LEU A 22 63.38 22.27 29.03
CA LEU A 22 64.04 20.97 28.74
C LEU A 22 65.11 20.55 29.80
N PRO A 23 65.91 19.44 29.70
CA PRO A 23 66.06 18.42 28.63
C PRO A 23 66.26 16.92 29.05
N SER A 24 66.23 16.06 28.01
CA SER A 24 67.06 14.87 27.72
C SER A 24 67.06 13.64 28.65
N ASN A 25 66.49 12.54 28.14
CA ASN A 25 67.31 11.34 27.88
C ASN A 25 66.70 10.45 26.79
N THR A 26 67.59 9.96 25.94
CA THR A 26 67.37 9.35 24.64
C THR A 26 67.04 7.87 24.79
N GLN A 27 65.90 7.42 24.25
CA GLN A 27 65.76 6.07 23.69
C GLN A 27 64.89 6.18 22.43
N ALA A 28 65.47 5.84 21.29
CA ALA A 28 64.77 5.81 20.00
C ALA A 28 63.81 4.61 19.99
N VAL A 29 62.56 4.83 20.39
CA VAL A 29 61.47 3.89 20.13
C VAL A 29 60.96 4.19 18.73
N ASN A 30 60.99 3.18 17.87
CA ASN A 30 60.38 3.20 16.56
C ASN A 30 58.85 3.21 16.72
N ILE A 31 58.24 4.40 16.78
CA ILE A 31 56.78 4.59 16.89
C ILE A 31 56.23 4.92 15.50
N TYR A 32 56.34 3.99 14.55
CA TYR A 32 55.35 3.98 13.47
C TYR A 32 54.09 3.33 14.04
N PRO A 33 52.92 3.99 14.00
CA PRO A 33 51.68 3.28 14.29
C PRO A 33 51.55 2.13 13.28
N PRO A 34 51.08 0.95 13.69
CA PRO A 34 50.67 -0.03 12.70
C PRO A 34 49.62 0.64 11.82
N ILE A 35 49.85 0.65 10.50
CA ILE A 35 48.77 0.89 9.55
C ILE A 35 47.82 -0.27 9.76
N ILE A 36 46.81 -0.06 10.60
CA ILE A 36 45.66 -0.94 10.67
C ILE A 36 44.99 -0.78 9.32
N THR A 37 45.30 -1.68 8.39
CA THR A 37 44.51 -1.86 7.20
C THR A 37 43.11 -2.20 7.69
N SER A 38 42.19 -1.24 7.61
CA SER A 38 40.78 -1.42 7.95
C SER A 38 40.10 -2.29 6.89
N ASN A 39 40.53 -3.54 6.76
CA ASN A 39 39.80 -4.59 6.07
C ASN A 39 38.93 -5.32 7.09
N GLN A 40 38.09 -4.55 7.77
CA GLN A 40 36.91 -5.07 8.46
C GLN A 40 35.67 -4.34 7.96
N GLN A 41 35.51 -4.31 6.63
CA GLN A 41 34.19 -4.42 6.03
C GLN A 41 33.91 -5.90 5.77
N GLN A 42 33.91 -6.72 6.83
CA GLN A 42 33.20 -7.98 6.75
C GLN A 42 31.71 -7.63 6.80
N GLN A 43 31.15 -7.57 5.59
CA GLN A 43 29.76 -7.89 5.27
C GLN A 43 29.01 -8.56 6.42
N ASN A 44 28.33 -7.77 7.25
CA ASN A 44 27.04 -8.20 7.75
C ASN A 44 26.04 -7.93 6.63
N LYS A 45 26.06 -8.79 5.60
CA LYS A 45 24.92 -8.88 4.68
C LYS A 45 23.84 -9.58 5.49
N GLN A 46 23.17 -8.81 6.35
CA GLN A 46 21.86 -9.16 6.87
C GLN A 46 21.08 -9.59 5.64
N THR A 47 20.81 -10.88 5.54
CA THR A 47 20.04 -11.42 4.42
C THR A 47 18.66 -10.83 4.61
N GLU A 48 18.41 -9.70 3.94
CA GLU A 48 17.08 -9.12 3.88
C GLU A 48 16.14 -10.25 3.44
N SER A 49 15.16 -10.53 4.29
CA SER A 49 14.11 -11.47 3.97
C SER A 49 13.57 -11.11 2.59
N PRO A 50 13.34 -12.08 1.69
CA PRO A 50 12.86 -11.79 0.35
C PRO A 50 11.59 -10.95 0.43
N GLU A 51 11.60 -9.79 -0.24
CA GLU A 51 10.43 -8.93 -0.38
C GLU A 51 9.33 -9.69 -1.12
N VAL A 52 8.22 -9.91 -0.43
CA VAL A 52 7.05 -10.60 -0.98
C VAL A 52 5.77 -9.88 -0.55
N GLY A 53 4.82 -9.80 -1.48
CA GLY A 53 3.48 -9.34 -1.19
C GLY A 53 2.89 -8.46 -2.27
N LEU A 54 2.08 -7.48 -1.87
CA LEU A 54 1.28 -6.65 -2.77
C LEU A 54 1.95 -5.29 -2.99
N GLU A 55 2.41 -5.06 -4.22
CA GLU A 55 2.92 -3.79 -4.69
C GLU A 55 1.78 -2.96 -5.27
N ILE A 56 1.61 -1.73 -4.79
CA ILE A 56 0.51 -0.85 -5.21
C ILE A 56 0.84 -0.14 -6.51
N ILE A 57 -0.07 -0.21 -7.49
CA ILE A 57 0.15 0.43 -8.79
C ILE A 57 0.15 1.95 -8.62
N GLY A 58 1.23 2.60 -9.04
CA GLY A 58 1.42 4.05 -8.91
C GLY A 58 1.94 4.49 -7.53
N SER A 59 2.37 3.57 -6.67
CA SER A 59 2.98 3.86 -5.37
C SER A 59 4.19 2.96 -5.13
N PRO A 60 5.28 3.43 -4.51
CA PRO A 60 6.42 2.58 -4.15
C PRO A 60 6.16 1.69 -2.92
N SER A 61 4.91 1.65 -2.41
CA SER A 61 4.58 0.93 -1.19
C SER A 61 4.35 -0.56 -1.44
N LEU A 62 5.08 -1.38 -0.70
CA LEU A 62 4.83 -2.82 -0.57
C LEU A 62 4.00 -3.07 0.70
N ASN A 63 2.96 -3.90 0.59
CA ASN A 63 2.15 -4.36 1.73
C ASN A 63 1.49 -3.25 2.56
N ARG A 64 1.35 -2.04 2.01
CA ARG A 64 0.61 -0.95 2.64
C ARG A 64 -0.35 -0.33 1.64
N LEU A 65 -1.64 -0.43 1.96
CA LEU A 65 -2.74 -0.03 1.10
C LEU A 65 -3.51 1.13 1.74
N VAL A 66 -3.92 2.10 0.94
CA VAL A 66 -4.80 3.19 1.36
C VAL A 66 -6.04 3.16 0.49
N ILE A 67 -7.17 2.68 1.02
CA ILE A 67 -8.42 2.53 0.27
C ILE A 67 -9.35 3.71 0.59
N PRO A 68 -9.73 4.53 -0.41
CA PRO A 68 -10.60 5.68 -0.17
C PRO A 68 -12.05 5.23 0.08
N MET A 69 -12.67 5.75 1.12
CA MET A 69 -14.09 5.62 1.46
C MET A 69 -14.78 6.93 1.10
N TYR A 70 -15.74 6.87 0.18
CA TYR A 70 -16.46 8.04 -0.29
C TYR A 70 -17.70 8.27 0.56
N ARG A 71 -17.85 9.49 1.07
CA ARG A 71 -19.08 9.99 1.70
C ARG A 71 -19.67 11.07 0.79
N TYR A 72 -20.78 10.73 0.16
CA TYR A 72 -21.50 11.64 -0.72
C TYR A 72 -22.48 12.50 0.08
N THR A 73 -22.48 13.80 -0.21
CA THR A 73 -23.43 14.81 0.29
C THR A 73 -24.26 15.38 -0.87
N GLY A 74 -25.15 16.35 -0.61
CA GLY A 74 -25.99 16.96 -1.65
C GLY A 74 -27.30 16.21 -1.88
N GLU A 75 -27.84 16.29 -3.10
CA GLU A 75 -29.14 15.68 -3.46
C GLU A 75 -29.10 14.14 -3.47
N CYS A 76 -27.92 13.57 -3.59
CA CYS A 76 -27.68 12.13 -3.67
C CYS A 76 -26.72 11.68 -2.57
N PRO A 77 -27.12 11.73 -1.29
CA PRO A 77 -26.25 11.31 -0.20
C PRO A 77 -25.98 9.80 -0.24
N GLY A 78 -24.88 9.36 0.38
CA GLY A 78 -24.57 7.93 0.49
C GLY A 78 -23.11 7.62 0.78
N PHE A 79 -22.78 6.34 0.78
CA PHE A 79 -21.41 5.86 0.99
C PHE A 79 -21.02 4.91 -0.13
N SER A 80 -19.75 4.98 -0.55
CA SER A 80 -19.17 4.02 -1.47
C SER A 80 -17.75 3.68 -1.07
N LYS A 81 -17.32 2.49 -1.49
CA LYS A 81 -15.98 2.00 -1.24
C LYS A 81 -15.14 2.20 -2.50
N GLY A 82 -13.93 2.70 -2.32
CA GLY A 82 -12.95 2.80 -3.38
C GLY A 82 -12.31 1.45 -3.71
N ILE A 83 -11.53 1.49 -4.77
CA ILE A 83 -10.77 0.35 -5.28
C ILE A 83 -9.31 0.78 -5.41
N VAL A 84 -8.41 -0.10 -5.00
CA VAL A 84 -6.96 0.07 -5.19
C VAL A 84 -6.47 -1.04 -6.12
N LYS A 85 -5.51 -0.72 -6.99
CA LYS A 85 -4.88 -1.66 -7.91
C LYS A 85 -3.53 -2.09 -7.35
N ALA A 86 -3.26 -3.40 -7.35
CA ALA A 86 -1.99 -3.95 -6.89
C ALA A 86 -1.53 -5.12 -7.77
N SER A 87 -0.24 -5.42 -7.74
CA SER A 87 0.34 -6.65 -8.30
C SER A 87 1.09 -7.41 -7.21
N PHE A 88 1.01 -8.73 -7.22
CA PHE A 88 1.86 -9.56 -6.37
C PHE A 88 3.31 -9.53 -6.87
N THR A 89 4.27 -9.47 -5.96
CA THR A 89 5.71 -9.56 -6.25
C THR A 89 6.41 -10.48 -5.25
N SER A 90 7.48 -11.12 -5.69
CA SER A 90 8.40 -11.93 -4.88
C SER A 90 9.81 -11.81 -5.48
N THR A 91 10.78 -11.38 -4.67
CA THR A 91 12.18 -11.29 -5.12
C THR A 91 12.86 -12.65 -5.19
N ALA A 92 12.41 -13.63 -4.40
CA ALA A 92 12.92 -14.99 -4.42
C ALA A 92 12.42 -15.78 -5.64
N PHE A 93 11.14 -15.59 -6.00
CA PHE A 93 10.50 -16.26 -7.12
C PHE A 93 9.87 -15.25 -8.07
N PRO A 94 10.65 -14.61 -8.95
CA PRO A 94 10.15 -13.60 -9.87
C PRO A 94 9.21 -14.19 -10.94
N PRO A 95 8.50 -13.34 -11.72
CA PRO A 95 7.69 -13.80 -12.85
C PRO A 95 8.50 -14.65 -13.85
N SER A 96 7.88 -15.71 -14.36
CA SER A 96 8.48 -16.58 -15.39
C SER A 96 7.39 -17.30 -16.17
N ARG A 97 7.72 -17.72 -17.39
CA ARG A 97 6.78 -18.36 -18.32
C ARG A 97 5.92 -19.44 -17.64
N ASP A 98 4.63 -19.43 -17.96
CA ASP A 98 3.62 -20.37 -17.46
C ASP A 98 3.40 -20.33 -15.93
N ARG A 99 3.85 -19.27 -15.25
CA ARG A 99 3.56 -19.05 -13.83
C ARG A 99 2.24 -18.34 -13.60
N ARG A 100 1.56 -18.74 -12.53
CA ARG A 100 0.41 -18.06 -11.95
C ARG A 100 0.61 -17.92 -10.45
N VAL A 101 0.06 -16.87 -9.87
CA VAL A 101 0.05 -16.69 -8.42
C VAL A 101 -1.36 -16.63 -7.90
N ILE A 102 -1.60 -17.40 -6.84
CA ILE A 102 -2.82 -17.36 -6.06
C ILE A 102 -2.50 -16.67 -4.75
N VAL A 103 -3.19 -15.58 -4.43
CA VAL A 103 -3.08 -14.87 -3.14
C VAL A 103 -4.43 -14.96 -2.45
N ARG A 104 -4.45 -15.40 -1.20
CA ARG A 104 -5.67 -15.61 -0.41
C ARG A 104 -5.57 -14.85 0.91
N ASN A 105 -6.59 -14.04 1.21
CA ASN A 105 -6.73 -13.38 2.50
C ASN A 105 -7.30 -14.38 3.52
N VAL A 106 -6.49 -14.75 4.51
CA VAL A 106 -6.85 -15.70 5.57
C VAL A 106 -7.10 -15.02 6.92
N SER A 107 -7.19 -13.69 6.91
CA SER A 107 -7.41 -12.88 8.10
C SER A 107 -8.66 -13.29 8.88
N ARG A 108 -8.60 -13.21 10.21
CA ARG A 108 -9.81 -13.26 11.02
C ARG A 108 -10.77 -12.12 10.63
N GLY A 109 -12.05 -12.44 10.46
CA GLY A 109 -13.10 -11.45 10.17
C GLY A 109 -13.39 -11.23 8.69
N VAL A 110 -12.65 -11.86 7.77
CA VAL A 110 -13.12 -12.06 6.39
C VAL A 110 -13.82 -13.42 6.30
N ALA A 111 -14.71 -13.59 5.32
CA ALA A 111 -15.35 -14.89 5.08
C ALA A 111 -14.30 -15.99 4.89
N SER A 112 -14.61 -17.20 5.36
CA SER A 112 -13.71 -18.36 5.26
C SER A 112 -14.17 -19.40 4.23
N ASP A 113 -15.40 -19.28 3.70
CA ASP A 113 -15.97 -20.22 2.74
C ASP A 113 -16.58 -19.50 1.51
N PRO A 114 -15.78 -19.26 0.46
CA PRO A 114 -14.32 -19.35 0.46
C PRO A 114 -13.69 -18.11 1.09
N PHE A 115 -12.45 -18.26 1.58
CA PHE A 115 -11.57 -17.11 1.83
C PHE A 115 -11.42 -16.26 0.56
N PRO A 116 -11.46 -14.92 0.64
CA PRO A 116 -11.20 -14.07 -0.50
C PRO A 116 -9.84 -14.38 -1.12
N PHE A 117 -9.80 -14.61 -2.43
CA PHE A 117 -8.56 -14.88 -3.13
C PHE A 117 -8.57 -14.27 -4.52
N THR A 118 -7.38 -14.18 -5.10
CA THR A 118 -7.16 -13.87 -6.50
C THR A 118 -6.27 -14.93 -7.13
N ASP A 119 -6.44 -15.18 -8.42
CA ASP A 119 -5.60 -16.06 -9.24
C ASP A 119 -5.18 -15.28 -10.49
N ARG A 120 -3.91 -14.92 -10.58
CA ARG A 120 -3.38 -13.99 -11.57
C ARG A 120 -2.25 -14.58 -12.38
N ASP A 121 -2.17 -14.17 -13.64
CA ASP A 121 -1.00 -14.44 -14.48
C ASP A 121 0.26 -13.87 -13.80
N TYR A 122 1.31 -14.67 -13.72
CA TYR A 122 2.60 -14.31 -13.13
C TYR A 122 3.75 -14.63 -14.10
N SER A 123 3.47 -14.54 -15.40
CA SER A 123 4.40 -15.02 -16.43
C SER A 123 5.43 -14.00 -16.92
N ARG A 124 5.21 -12.70 -16.66
CA ARG A 124 5.97 -11.60 -17.28
C ARG A 124 5.95 -10.34 -16.42
N GLY A 125 6.86 -9.42 -16.74
CA GLY A 125 6.95 -8.11 -16.07
C GLY A 125 7.65 -8.20 -14.72
N ARG A 126 7.37 -7.21 -13.86
CA ARG A 126 7.92 -7.11 -12.50
C ARG A 126 7.09 -7.86 -11.45
N GLY A 127 5.80 -8.04 -11.70
CA GLY A 127 4.86 -8.67 -10.78
C GLY A 127 3.72 -9.37 -11.53
N SER A 128 2.69 -9.78 -10.80
CA SER A 128 1.51 -10.41 -11.40
C SER A 128 0.69 -9.45 -12.26
N GLU A 129 -0.22 -10.02 -13.05
CA GLU A 129 -1.40 -9.31 -13.52
C GLU A 129 -2.06 -8.56 -12.36
N ILE A 130 -2.51 -7.34 -12.66
CA ILE A 130 -3.09 -6.43 -11.68
C ILE A 130 -4.35 -7.06 -11.10
N THR A 131 -4.47 -6.99 -9.78
CA THR A 131 -5.70 -7.27 -9.05
C THR A 131 -6.29 -5.98 -8.50
N GLU A 132 -7.61 -5.92 -8.48
CA GLU A 132 -8.36 -4.86 -7.81
C GLU A 132 -8.69 -5.29 -6.37
N ILE A 133 -8.53 -4.36 -5.43
CA ILE A 133 -8.66 -4.60 -3.99
C ILE A 133 -9.67 -3.61 -3.41
N THR A 134 -10.61 -4.11 -2.61
CA THR A 134 -11.57 -3.27 -1.88
C THR A 134 -11.92 -3.88 -0.52
N ILE A 135 -12.61 -3.10 0.31
CA ILE A 135 -13.04 -3.53 1.64
C ILE A 135 -14.37 -4.28 1.56
N GLY A 136 -14.45 -5.43 2.20
CA GLY A 136 -15.67 -6.24 2.16
C GLY A 136 -15.69 -7.36 3.19
N PRO A 137 -16.88 -7.97 3.40
CA PRO A 137 -17.04 -9.02 4.39
C PRO A 137 -16.65 -10.42 3.88
N GLY A 138 -16.59 -10.65 2.58
CA GLY A 138 -16.35 -11.99 2.02
C GLY A 138 -16.00 -11.98 0.55
N HIS A 139 -15.69 -13.15 -0.02
CA HIS A 139 -15.13 -13.27 -1.36
C HIS A 139 -15.98 -12.60 -2.45
N ASP A 140 -15.30 -11.88 -3.33
CA ASP A 140 -15.85 -11.27 -4.52
C ASP A 140 -15.07 -11.77 -5.75
N ARG A 141 -15.77 -12.02 -6.86
CA ARG A 141 -15.15 -12.56 -8.09
C ARG A 141 -14.26 -11.54 -8.80
N LEU A 142 -14.51 -10.26 -8.59
CA LEU A 142 -13.81 -9.15 -9.23
C LEU A 142 -12.70 -8.62 -8.33
N TYR A 143 -12.93 -8.58 -7.02
CA TYR A 143 -12.05 -7.94 -6.05
C TYR A 143 -11.40 -8.93 -5.09
N LEU A 144 -10.11 -8.73 -4.81
CA LEU A 144 -9.50 -9.29 -3.61
C LEU A 144 -10.01 -8.49 -2.40
N ILE A 145 -10.73 -9.16 -1.51
CA ILE A 145 -11.38 -8.51 -0.39
C ILE A 145 -10.47 -8.46 0.84
N VAL A 146 -10.41 -7.28 1.44
CA VAL A 146 -9.63 -7.00 2.66
C VAL A 146 -10.48 -6.34 3.73
N ARG A 147 -9.95 -6.30 4.96
CA ARG A 147 -10.49 -5.48 6.05
C ARG A 147 -9.56 -4.34 6.39
N GLN A 148 -10.06 -3.32 7.08
CA GLN A 148 -9.20 -2.30 7.65
C GLN A 148 -8.23 -2.91 8.68
N GLY A 149 -7.02 -2.37 8.73
CA GLY A 149 -5.93 -2.82 9.59
C GLY A 149 -5.08 -3.92 8.95
N GLU A 150 -4.46 -4.72 9.80
CA GLU A 150 -3.58 -5.81 9.38
C GLU A 150 -4.34 -6.95 8.71
N ASN A 151 -3.88 -7.43 7.55
CA ASN A 151 -4.43 -8.58 6.84
C ASN A 151 -3.34 -9.62 6.57
N ASP A 152 -3.63 -10.87 6.90
CA ASP A 152 -2.76 -12.02 6.68
C ASP A 152 -3.11 -12.71 5.37
N PHE A 153 -2.09 -13.00 4.56
CA PHE A 153 -2.24 -13.64 3.27
C PHE A 153 -1.38 -14.89 3.16
N ASP A 154 -1.97 -15.92 2.55
CA ASP A 154 -1.24 -17.04 2.00
C ASP A 154 -1.07 -16.81 0.49
N TYR A 155 0.10 -17.17 -0.04
CA TYR A 155 0.31 -17.20 -1.48
C TYR A 155 0.83 -18.55 -1.96
N LYS A 156 0.52 -18.88 -3.22
CA LYS A 156 1.07 -20.02 -3.94
C LYS A 156 1.44 -19.61 -5.35
N ILE A 157 2.70 -19.81 -5.72
CA ILE A 157 3.17 -19.65 -7.09
C ILE A 157 3.15 -21.03 -7.74
N LYS A 158 2.40 -21.15 -8.82
CA LYS A 158 2.32 -22.37 -9.63
C LYS A 158 3.03 -22.15 -10.94
N GLU A 159 3.79 -23.14 -11.37
CA GLU A 159 4.28 -23.24 -12.75
C GLU A 159 3.53 -24.39 -13.41
N LYS A 160 2.66 -24.06 -14.37
CA LYS A 160 1.62 -24.98 -14.88
C LYS A 160 0.75 -25.52 -13.74
N ASN A 161 0.92 -26.79 -13.36
CA ASN A 161 0.15 -27.46 -12.30
C ASN A 161 0.96 -27.78 -11.04
N THR A 162 2.23 -27.38 -10.99
CA THR A 162 3.12 -27.66 -9.85
C THR A 162 3.33 -26.40 -9.03
N ILE A 163 3.21 -26.51 -7.71
CA ILE A 163 3.58 -25.41 -6.79
C ILE A 163 5.10 -25.33 -6.76
N VAL A 164 5.64 -24.16 -7.14
CA VAL A 164 7.09 -23.90 -7.15
C VAL A 164 7.53 -23.04 -5.96
N ASP A 165 6.59 -22.30 -5.35
CA ASP A 165 6.80 -21.57 -4.11
C ASP A 165 5.46 -21.37 -3.39
N GLU A 166 5.50 -21.33 -2.07
CA GLU A 166 4.37 -20.96 -1.23
C GLU A 166 4.83 -20.35 0.08
N GLY A 167 4.02 -19.45 0.64
CA GLY A 167 4.37 -18.79 1.87
C GLY A 167 3.27 -17.84 2.33
N THR A 168 3.63 -16.98 3.27
CA THR A 168 2.72 -16.03 3.89
C THR A 168 3.31 -14.63 3.90
N PHE A 169 2.46 -13.62 3.83
CA PHE A 169 2.85 -12.24 4.10
C PHE A 169 1.68 -11.46 4.70
N THR A 170 1.99 -10.35 5.33
CA THR A 170 0.98 -9.48 5.94
C THR A 170 0.97 -8.14 5.21
N ALA A 171 -0.23 -7.57 5.01
CA ALA A 171 -0.38 -6.22 4.50
C ALA A 171 -1.30 -5.38 5.39
N TYR A 172 -0.94 -4.12 5.58
CA TYR A 172 -1.70 -3.17 6.38
C TYR A 172 -2.59 -2.30 5.48
N VAL A 173 -3.88 -2.23 5.81
CA VAL A 173 -4.89 -1.49 5.06
C VAL A 173 -5.39 -0.30 5.88
N GLU A 174 -5.13 0.89 5.39
CA GLU A 174 -5.68 2.14 5.88
C GLU A 174 -6.87 2.57 5.03
N THR A 175 -7.76 3.34 5.64
CA THR A 175 -8.89 3.97 4.95
C THR A 175 -8.82 5.47 5.11
N THR A 176 -9.02 6.18 4.01
CA THR A 176 -9.20 7.64 4.02
C THR A 176 -10.65 7.96 3.69
N THR A 177 -11.25 8.95 4.34
CA THR A 177 -12.60 9.40 3.97
C THR A 177 -12.50 10.59 3.02
N ILE A 178 -13.12 10.47 1.84
CA ILE A 178 -13.25 11.55 0.87
C ILE A 178 -14.71 12.00 0.88
N VAL A 179 -14.93 13.29 1.12
CA VAL A 179 -16.26 13.89 1.08
C VAL A 179 -16.45 14.55 -0.28
N GLU A 180 -17.48 14.14 -1.01
CA GLU A 180 -17.80 14.67 -2.33
C GLU A 180 -19.27 15.07 -2.38
N GLU A 181 -19.55 16.26 -2.94
CA GLU A 181 -20.92 16.64 -3.23
C GLU A 181 -21.41 15.89 -4.47
N ARG A 182 -22.58 15.26 -4.36
CA ARG A 182 -23.19 14.47 -5.43
C ARG A 182 -24.61 14.94 -5.68
N ASN A 183 -24.80 15.59 -6.82
CA ASN A 183 -26.08 16.11 -7.26
C ASN A 183 -26.69 15.20 -8.34
N LYS A 184 -27.98 15.38 -8.59
CA LYS A 184 -28.66 14.62 -9.64
C LYS A 184 -28.18 15.08 -11.01
N GLU A 185 -28.02 14.13 -11.93
CA GLU A 185 -27.68 14.42 -13.32
C GLU A 185 -28.91 14.21 -14.20
N PRO A 186 -29.12 15.06 -15.23
CA PRO A 186 -30.18 14.85 -16.20
C PRO A 186 -29.91 13.57 -16.99
N ARG A 187 -30.89 12.67 -17.04
CA ARG A 187 -30.90 11.46 -17.86
C ARG A 187 -32.13 11.45 -18.75
N THR A 188 -31.89 11.15 -20.01
CA THR A 188 -32.95 10.87 -20.97
C THR A 188 -33.58 9.51 -20.66
N LYS A 189 -34.90 9.50 -20.48
CA LYS A 189 -35.72 8.28 -20.44
C LYS A 189 -36.78 8.34 -21.52
N TYR A 190 -37.16 7.17 -22.00
CA TYR A 190 -38.30 7.01 -22.90
C TYR A 190 -39.46 6.45 -22.08
N VAL A 191 -40.60 7.13 -22.13
CA VAL A 191 -41.79 6.75 -21.36
C VAL A 191 -43.00 6.64 -22.27
N CYS A 192 -43.93 5.78 -21.88
CA CYS A 192 -45.18 5.60 -22.59
C CYS A 192 -46.22 6.66 -22.19
N PRO A 193 -47.11 7.05 -23.12
CA PRO A 193 -48.18 8.00 -22.84
C PRO A 193 -49.15 7.46 -21.79
N GLY A 194 -49.67 8.36 -20.95
CA GLY A 194 -50.71 8.04 -19.97
C GLY A 194 -50.27 7.10 -18.83
N ASN A 195 -49.00 7.17 -18.41
CA ASN A 195 -48.43 6.30 -17.36
C ASN A 195 -48.54 4.79 -17.64
N ARG A 196 -48.64 4.39 -18.92
CA ARG A 196 -48.61 2.98 -19.30
C ARG A 196 -47.24 2.37 -18.99
N LEU A 197 -47.21 1.13 -18.50
CA LEU A 197 -45.96 0.42 -18.23
C LEU A 197 -45.28 -0.09 -19.51
N ILE A 198 -46.06 -0.35 -20.56
CA ILE A 198 -45.59 -0.92 -21.84
C ILE A 198 -46.39 -0.26 -22.98
N CYS A 199 -45.70 0.13 -24.05
CA CYS A 199 -46.25 0.65 -25.30
C CYS A 199 -45.29 0.32 -26.45
N GLU A 200 -45.71 0.56 -27.69
CA GLU A 200 -44.80 0.40 -28.83
C GLU A 200 -43.72 1.49 -28.80
N SER A 201 -42.50 1.16 -29.26
CA SER A 201 -41.37 2.10 -29.28
C SER A 201 -41.69 3.43 -29.99
N LYS A 202 -42.53 3.39 -31.04
CA LYS A 202 -42.99 4.57 -31.79
C LYS A 202 -43.90 5.52 -30.99
N GLU A 203 -44.51 5.02 -29.91
CA GLU A 203 -45.40 5.78 -29.03
C GLU A 203 -44.64 6.38 -27.84
N MET A 204 -43.41 5.94 -27.59
CA MET A 204 -42.60 6.46 -26.52
C MET A 204 -42.14 7.88 -26.84
N TYR A 205 -42.10 8.73 -25.81
CA TYR A 205 -41.53 10.07 -25.92
C TYR A 205 -40.42 10.27 -24.91
N GLU A 206 -39.51 11.17 -25.27
CA GLU A 206 -38.36 11.50 -24.46
C GLU A 206 -38.76 12.39 -23.28
N VAL A 207 -38.28 12.03 -22.09
CA VAL A 207 -38.38 12.86 -20.89
C VAL A 207 -37.02 12.97 -20.23
N THR A 208 -36.70 14.18 -19.75
CA THR A 208 -35.53 14.41 -18.91
C THR A 208 -35.92 14.16 -17.46
N VAL A 209 -35.25 13.21 -16.83
CA VAL A 209 -35.36 12.95 -15.39
C VAL A 209 -34.04 13.27 -14.71
N TYR A 210 -34.09 13.81 -13.49
CA TYR A 210 -32.91 14.08 -12.69
C TYR A 210 -32.69 12.92 -11.73
N GLU A 211 -31.60 12.18 -11.92
CA GLU A 211 -31.33 10.95 -11.17
C GLU A 211 -29.93 10.95 -10.57
N CYS A 212 -29.78 10.24 -9.46
CA CYS A 212 -28.47 10.05 -8.87
C CYS A 212 -27.61 9.17 -9.78
N PRO A 213 -26.36 9.56 -10.08
CA PRO A 213 -25.47 8.74 -10.89
C PRO A 213 -25.18 7.40 -10.21
N SER A 214 -25.26 6.31 -10.98
CA SER A 214 -24.88 4.97 -10.55
C SER A 214 -23.34 4.84 -10.55
N TYR A 215 -22.72 4.76 -9.37
CA TYR A 215 -21.28 4.52 -9.19
C TYR A 215 -21.00 3.07 -8.77
N PRO A 216 -19.77 2.54 -9.00
CA PRO A 216 -18.61 3.24 -9.53
C PRO A 216 -18.55 3.24 -11.06
N ASN A 217 -18.37 4.42 -11.64
CA ASN A 217 -18.00 4.59 -13.04
C ASN A 217 -16.52 4.19 -13.18
N VAL A 218 -16.23 2.88 -13.11
CA VAL A 218 -14.95 2.34 -13.56
C VAL A 218 -14.99 2.47 -15.07
N ARG A 219 -14.44 3.56 -15.62
CA ARG A 219 -14.06 3.57 -17.02
C ARG A 219 -13.13 2.36 -17.22
N ARG A 220 -13.67 1.33 -17.88
CA ARG A 220 -12.89 0.21 -18.40
C ARG A 220 -11.92 0.71 -19.44
#